data_AF-A0A9P8DX76-F1
#
_entry.id   AF-A0A9P8DX76-F1
#
_cell.length_a   1.000
_cell.length_b   1.000
_cell.length_c   1.000
_cell.angle_alpha   90.00
_cell.angle_beta   90.00
_cell.angle_gamma   90.00
#
_symmetry.space_group_name_H-M   'P 1'
#
loop_
_entity.id
_entity.type
_entity.pdbx_description
1 polymer ?
#
loop_
_entity_poly.entity_id
_entity_poly.type
_entity_poly.pdbx_seq_one_letter_code
_entity_poly.pdbx_strand_id
1 'polypeptide(L)'
;MVHQGDPNVSLPFPASPVANNNGAEITPRTPLVDPTIYPGNSRSISSIALHALGLGITLSACSIGTIQLALSGYRIWRLTEFIATLSLFHFLEFWTTARYNTANAKVSSYLLTSNGGSYLAAHVAAMIEIIVTSLYFPGLQDRYSNTYTIALGLTVVVMGQAIRSIAMAQAGVSFNHIPAKSKKNDHVLVTEGLYSYFRHPSYFGYFFFAVFPT
;
A
#
# COMPACT_ATOMS: atom_id res chain seq x y z
N MET A 1 43.87 24.32 21.05
CA MET A 1 44.59 24.73 19.83
C MET A 1 43.58 24.92 18.73
N VAL A 2 43.63 26.09 18.11
CA VAL A 2 42.77 26.60 17.03
C VAL A 2 43.23 26.02 15.68
N HIS A 3 42.27 25.67 14.82
CA HIS A 3 42.22 25.81 13.34
C HIS A 3 40.97 25.04 12.86
N GLN A 4 39.84 25.59 12.41
CA GLN A 4 39.49 26.67 11.46
C GLN A 4 39.50 26.25 9.98
N GLY A 5 38.29 26.30 9.38
CA GLY A 5 37.97 26.23 7.94
C GLY A 5 36.80 25.27 7.67
N ASP A 6 35.59 25.63 7.21
CA ASP A 6 34.92 26.90 6.93
C ASP A 6 33.40 26.66 7.13
N PRO A 7 32.64 27.63 7.66
CA PRO A 7 31.19 27.66 7.62
C PRO A 7 30.70 28.36 6.33
N ASN A 8 29.46 28.09 5.93
CA ASN A 8 28.70 28.75 4.84
C ASN A 8 28.72 28.06 3.46
N VAL A 9 27.80 27.10 3.28
CA VAL A 9 26.98 27.08 2.07
C VAL A 9 25.53 27.25 2.50
N SER A 10 25.18 28.48 2.86
CA SER A 10 23.79 28.90 2.92
C SER A 10 23.31 29.11 1.48
N LEU A 11 22.28 28.36 1.09
CA LEU A 11 21.55 28.60 -0.15
C LEU A 11 21.11 30.09 -0.20
N PRO A 12 21.12 30.75 -1.36
CA PRO A 12 20.77 32.16 -1.44
C PRO A 12 19.30 32.35 -1.04
N PHE A 13 19.08 32.96 0.13
CA PHE A 13 17.79 33.52 0.48
C PHE A 13 17.52 34.69 -0.49
N PRO A 14 16.32 34.81 -1.07
CA PRO A 14 15.98 35.98 -1.86
C PRO A 14 15.99 37.21 -0.95
N ALA A 15 16.69 38.25 -1.40
CA ALA A 15 16.78 39.52 -0.68
C ALA A 15 15.38 40.07 -0.35
N SER A 16 15.16 40.41 0.91
CA SER A 16 13.94 41.12 1.35
C SER A 16 13.85 42.47 0.65
N PRO A 17 12.71 42.83 0.03
CA PRO A 17 12.53 44.17 -0.49
C PRO A 17 12.39 45.16 0.68
N VAL A 18 13.10 46.28 0.57
CA VAL A 18 12.94 47.45 1.44
C VAL A 18 11.47 47.87 1.45
N ALA A 19 10.88 47.92 2.66
CA ALA A 19 9.49 48.30 2.85
C ALA A 19 9.27 49.77 2.47
N ASN A 20 8.49 49.99 1.42
CA ASN A 20 7.86 51.29 1.16
C ASN A 20 6.42 51.20 1.67
N ASN A 21 6.12 51.94 2.74
CA ASN A 21 4.84 51.90 3.44
C ASN A 21 3.73 52.57 2.61
N ASN A 22 3.13 51.80 1.70
CA ASN A 22 1.80 52.07 1.16
C ASN A 22 0.90 50.91 1.58
N GLY A 23 -0.10 51.21 2.42
CA GLY A 23 -0.97 50.24 3.08
C GLY A 23 -1.85 49.41 2.14
N ALA A 24 -1.25 48.42 1.50
CA ALA A 24 -1.95 47.25 0.99
C ALA A 24 -1.59 46.07 1.90
N GLU A 25 -2.58 45.47 2.56
CA GLU A 25 -2.41 44.16 3.20
C GLU A 25 -1.84 43.19 2.17
N ILE A 26 -0.56 42.82 2.34
CA ILE A 26 0.03 41.73 1.57
C ILE A 26 -0.55 40.45 2.17
N THR A 27 -1.73 40.04 1.74
CA THR A 27 -2.25 38.70 2.01
C THR A 27 -1.16 37.70 1.59
N PRO A 28 -0.64 36.86 2.49
CA PRO A 28 0.40 35.90 2.14
C PRO A 28 -0.14 35.01 1.00
N ARG A 29 0.56 35.02 -0.15
CA ARG A 29 0.18 34.18 -1.29
C ARG A 29 0.16 32.73 -0.81
N THR A 30 -1.02 32.12 -0.80
CA THR A 30 -1.14 30.67 -0.66
C THR A 30 -0.23 30.00 -1.69
N PRO A 31 0.58 29.00 -1.30
CA PRO A 31 1.44 28.30 -2.24
C PRO A 31 0.61 27.81 -3.44
N LEU A 32 1.10 28.04 -4.66
CA LEU A 32 0.45 27.58 -5.89
C LEU A 32 0.36 26.04 -5.97
N VAL A 33 1.16 25.35 -5.15
CA VAL A 33 1.33 23.90 -5.13
C VAL A 33 1.27 23.41 -3.69
N ASP A 34 0.50 22.35 -3.45
CA ASP A 34 0.37 21.73 -2.12
C ASP A 34 1.76 21.32 -1.57
N PRO A 35 2.23 21.89 -0.45
CA PRO A 35 3.55 21.59 0.10
C PRO A 35 3.76 20.10 0.44
N THR A 36 2.67 19.34 0.63
CA THR A 36 2.76 17.92 1.00
C THR A 36 3.28 17.02 -0.13
N ILE A 37 3.36 17.51 -1.37
CA ILE A 37 3.80 16.74 -2.54
C ILE A 37 5.32 16.74 -2.76
N TYR A 38 6.05 17.62 -2.07
CA TYR A 38 7.51 17.69 -2.14
C TYR A 38 8.17 16.47 -1.47
N PRO A 39 9.43 16.12 -1.85
CA PRO A 39 10.19 15.03 -1.25
C PRO A 39 10.19 15.07 0.29
N GLY A 40 10.10 13.90 0.93
CA GLY A 40 10.08 13.75 2.39
C GLY A 40 8.72 13.99 3.07
N ASN A 41 7.73 14.51 2.34
CA ASN A 41 6.39 14.74 2.89
C ASN A 41 5.43 13.55 2.65
N SER A 42 4.28 13.59 3.32
CA SER A 42 3.30 12.49 3.33
C SER A 42 2.68 12.16 1.95
N ARG A 43 2.63 13.12 1.02
CA ARG A 43 2.15 12.93 -0.36
C ARG A 43 3.26 13.06 -1.40
N SER A 44 4.51 12.84 -1.00
CA SER A 44 5.67 12.96 -1.88
C SER A 44 5.47 12.17 -3.18
N ILE A 45 5.44 12.88 -4.32
CA ILE A 45 5.20 12.28 -5.63
C ILE A 45 6.35 11.35 -6.03
N SER A 46 7.60 11.75 -5.74
CA SER A 46 8.77 10.91 -5.97
C SER A 46 8.70 9.61 -5.17
N SER A 47 8.31 9.68 -3.90
CA SER A 47 8.09 8.48 -3.09
C SER A 47 6.96 7.62 -3.65
N ILE A 48 5.82 8.21 -4.03
CA ILE A 48 4.70 7.46 -4.63
C ILE A 48 5.15 6.71 -5.89
N ALA A 49 5.88 7.38 -6.77
CA ALA A 49 6.39 6.78 -8.01
C ALA A 49 7.39 5.66 -7.75
N LEU A 50 8.32 5.85 -6.79
CA LEU A 50 9.31 4.85 -6.44
C LEU A 50 8.68 3.57 -5.86
N HIS A 51 7.66 3.72 -5.00
CA HIS A 51 6.94 2.58 -4.45
C HIS A 51 6.15 1.83 -5.54
N ALA A 52 5.47 2.55 -6.45
CA ALA A 52 4.78 1.95 -7.59
C ALA A 52 5.75 1.14 -8.47
N LEU A 53 6.90 1.73 -8.80
CA LEU A 53 7.94 1.07 -9.60
C LEU A 53 8.47 -0.18 -8.90
N GLY A 54 8.82 -0.06 -7.61
CA GLY A 54 9.31 -1.18 -6.80
C GLY A 54 8.32 -2.33 -6.76
N LEU A 55 7.05 -2.04 -6.43
CA LEU A 55 5.98 -3.03 -6.39
C LEU A 55 5.74 -3.68 -7.76
N GLY A 56 5.80 -2.90 -8.85
CA GLY A 56 5.64 -3.40 -10.22
C GLY A 56 6.78 -4.34 -10.64
N ILE A 57 8.03 -4.00 -10.31
CA ILE A 57 9.19 -4.85 -10.56
C ILE A 57 9.08 -6.15 -9.74
N THR A 58 8.78 -6.05 -8.44
CA THR A 58 8.63 -7.22 -7.57
C THR A 58 7.51 -8.13 -8.06
N LEU A 59 6.33 -7.58 -8.36
CA LEU A 59 5.20 -8.33 -8.91
C LEU A 59 5.60 -9.08 -10.19
N SER A 60 6.28 -8.41 -11.11
CA SER A 60 6.67 -9.00 -12.40
C SER A 60 7.71 -10.11 -12.21
N ALA A 61 8.79 -9.83 -11.47
CA ALA A 61 9.87 -10.80 -11.22
C ALA A 61 9.36 -12.03 -10.47
N CYS A 62 8.54 -11.82 -9.44
CA CYS A 62 7.97 -12.91 -8.64
C CYS A 62 6.92 -13.72 -9.41
N SER A 63 6.12 -13.11 -10.29
CA SER A 63 5.19 -13.85 -11.15
C SER A 63 5.93 -14.75 -12.15
N ILE A 64 6.99 -14.22 -12.77
CA ILE A 64 7.85 -15.00 -13.68
C ILE A 64 8.52 -16.14 -12.91
N GLY A 65 9.11 -15.84 -11.74
CA GLY A 65 9.73 -16.82 -10.86
C GLY A 65 8.77 -17.94 -10.45
N THR A 66 7.53 -17.59 -10.11
CA THR A 66 6.46 -18.54 -9.78
C THR A 66 6.24 -19.53 -10.91
N ILE A 67 6.04 -19.04 -12.13
CA ILE A 67 5.80 -19.88 -13.30
C ILE A 67 7.01 -20.79 -13.55
N GLN A 68 8.23 -20.23 -13.56
CA GLN A 68 9.44 -20.99 -13.85
C GLN A 68 9.70 -22.09 -12.80
N LEU A 69 9.59 -21.75 -11.52
CA LEU A 69 9.81 -22.69 -10.41
C LEU A 69 8.73 -23.78 -10.38
N ALA A 70 7.46 -23.41 -10.62
CA ALA A 70 6.36 -24.37 -10.69
C ALA A 70 6.55 -25.38 -11.84
N LEU A 71 6.90 -24.88 -13.05
CA LEU A 71 7.16 -25.75 -14.21
C LEU A 71 8.39 -26.64 -14.02
N SER A 72 9.38 -26.17 -13.25
CA SER A 72 10.58 -26.94 -12.91
C SER A 72 10.36 -27.93 -11.75
N GLY A 73 9.16 -27.95 -11.15
CA GLY A 73 8.82 -28.80 -10.01
C GLY A 73 9.40 -28.34 -8.67
N TYR A 74 9.94 -27.13 -8.55
CA TYR A 74 10.45 -26.60 -7.28
C TYR A 74 9.31 -25.99 -6.45
N ARG A 75 9.00 -26.58 -5.29
CA ARG A 75 7.88 -26.18 -4.43
C ARG A 75 7.98 -24.75 -3.89
N ILE A 76 9.20 -24.20 -3.87
CA ILE A 76 9.48 -22.83 -3.43
C ILE A 76 8.82 -21.76 -4.32
N TRP A 77 8.23 -22.13 -5.46
CA TRP A 77 7.40 -21.25 -6.29
C TRP A 77 6.32 -20.51 -5.50
N ARG A 78 5.82 -21.09 -4.40
CA ARG A 78 4.80 -20.45 -3.55
C ARG A 78 5.31 -19.22 -2.83
N LEU A 79 6.61 -19.18 -2.51
CA LEU A 79 7.19 -17.99 -1.89
C LEU A 79 7.15 -16.81 -2.87
N THR A 80 7.51 -17.07 -4.13
CA THR A 80 7.43 -16.03 -5.17
C THR A 80 5.99 -15.66 -5.48
N GLU A 81 5.06 -16.62 -5.47
CA GLU A 81 3.64 -16.33 -5.67
C GLU A 81 3.10 -15.43 -4.54
N PHE A 82 3.40 -15.78 -3.29
CA PHE A 82 2.99 -15.01 -2.12
C PHE A 82 3.50 -13.57 -2.17
N ILE A 83 4.77 -13.37 -2.52
CA ILE A 83 5.36 -12.03 -2.66
C ILE A 83 4.73 -11.25 -3.84
N ALA A 84 4.40 -11.92 -4.94
CA ALA A 84 3.69 -11.31 -6.06
C ALA A 84 2.29 -10.84 -5.62
N THR A 85 1.54 -11.70 -4.94
CA THR A 85 0.19 -11.40 -4.42
C THR A 85 0.21 -10.22 -3.43
N LEU A 86 1.18 -10.16 -2.51
CA LEU A 86 1.35 -9.00 -1.63
C LEU A 86 1.72 -7.72 -2.38
N SER A 87 2.59 -7.82 -3.39
CA SER A 87 2.98 -6.67 -4.19
C SER A 87 1.77 -6.07 -4.92
N LEU A 88 0.93 -6.92 -5.48
CA LEU A 88 -0.32 -6.52 -6.12
C LEU A 88 -1.30 -5.90 -5.11
N PHE A 89 -1.47 -6.50 -3.94
CA PHE A 89 -2.31 -5.97 -2.86
C PHE A 89 -1.90 -4.54 -2.49
N HIS A 90 -0.63 -4.33 -2.16
CA HIS A 90 -0.13 -3.02 -1.75
C HIS A 90 -0.29 -1.96 -2.85
N PHE A 91 -0.08 -2.34 -4.12
CA PHE A 91 -0.33 -1.44 -5.24
C PHE A 91 -1.82 -1.09 -5.37
N LEU A 92 -2.72 -2.09 -5.31
CA LEU A 92 -4.16 -1.88 -5.46
C LEU A 92 -4.75 -1.04 -4.32
N GLU A 93 -4.23 -1.17 -3.10
CA GLU A 93 -4.60 -0.31 -1.97
C GLU A 93 -4.35 1.17 -2.28
N PHE A 94 -3.13 1.49 -2.72
CA PHE A 94 -2.78 2.84 -3.08
C PHE A 94 -3.58 3.32 -4.30
N TRP A 95 -3.62 2.53 -5.37
CA TRP A 95 -4.30 2.90 -6.62
C TRP A 95 -5.79 3.19 -6.39
N THR A 96 -6.47 2.32 -5.66
CA THR A 96 -7.91 2.49 -5.35
C THR A 96 -8.12 3.74 -4.50
N THR A 97 -7.26 3.98 -3.50
CA THR A 97 -7.31 5.20 -2.69
C THR A 97 -7.05 6.44 -3.54
N ALA A 98 -6.04 6.43 -4.40
CA ALA A 98 -5.73 7.55 -5.29
C ALA A 98 -6.87 7.86 -6.27
N ARG A 99 -7.55 6.83 -6.78
CA ARG A 99 -8.63 6.97 -7.76
C ARG A 99 -9.95 7.46 -7.18
N TYR A 100 -10.32 7.00 -5.99
CA TYR A 100 -11.65 7.22 -5.40
C TYR A 100 -11.63 8.07 -4.12
N ASN A 101 -10.45 8.29 -3.52
CA ASN A 101 -10.24 9.13 -2.35
C ASN A 101 -8.92 9.91 -2.47
N THR A 102 -8.74 10.60 -3.60
CA THR A 102 -7.50 11.33 -3.95
C THR A 102 -7.06 12.29 -2.86
N ALA A 103 -8.01 12.95 -2.19
CA ALA A 103 -7.75 13.87 -1.10
C ALA A 103 -7.09 13.19 0.12
N ASN A 104 -7.25 11.88 0.33
CA ASN A 104 -6.59 11.18 1.43
C ASN A 104 -5.46 10.25 0.97
N ALA A 105 -5.15 10.21 -0.32
CA ALA A 105 -4.05 9.42 -0.86
C ALA A 105 -2.69 9.95 -0.38
N LYS A 106 -1.93 9.09 0.29
CA LYS A 106 -0.61 9.36 0.85
C LYS A 106 0.33 8.20 0.53
N VAL A 107 1.63 8.40 0.71
CA VAL A 107 2.62 7.30 0.62
C VAL A 107 2.24 6.14 1.56
N SER A 108 1.70 6.45 2.75
CA SER A 108 1.24 5.43 3.70
C SER A 108 0.01 4.65 3.24
N SER A 109 -0.70 5.08 2.19
CA SER A 109 -1.84 4.34 1.59
C SER A 109 -1.40 3.09 0.83
N TYR A 110 -0.10 2.91 0.55
CA TYR A 110 0.42 1.61 0.10
C TYR A 110 0.32 0.53 1.17
N LEU A 111 0.16 0.90 2.44
CA LEU A 111 0.05 -0.03 3.57
C LEU A 111 1.27 -0.94 3.82
N LEU A 112 2.45 -0.59 3.26
CA LEU A 112 3.66 -1.41 3.40
C LEU A 112 4.18 -1.48 4.85
N THR A 113 4.16 -0.35 5.55
CA THR A 113 4.66 -0.25 6.94
C THR A 113 3.63 0.34 7.91
N SER A 114 2.51 0.84 7.40
CA SER A 114 1.46 1.52 8.18
C SER A 114 0.42 0.56 8.78
N ASN A 115 0.49 -0.74 8.50
CA ASN A 115 -0.39 -1.77 9.08
C ASN A 115 0.03 -2.24 10.49
N GLY A 116 1.17 -1.76 11.00
CA GLY A 116 1.69 -2.13 12.33
C GLY A 116 2.58 -3.38 12.35
N GLY A 117 3.25 -3.61 13.48
CA GLY A 117 4.26 -4.66 13.61
C GLY A 117 3.71 -6.09 13.55
N SER A 118 2.47 -6.32 14.01
CA SER A 118 1.82 -7.63 13.94
C SER A 118 1.54 -8.07 12.50
N TYR A 119 1.18 -7.12 11.62
CA TYR A 119 1.04 -7.39 10.19
C TYR A 119 2.36 -7.88 9.60
N LEU A 120 3.47 -7.16 9.84
CA LEU A 120 4.77 -7.57 9.33
C LEU A 120 5.17 -8.95 9.89
N ALA A 121 4.97 -9.18 11.18
CA ALA A 121 5.29 -10.45 11.82
C ALA A 121 4.51 -11.62 11.19
N ALA A 122 3.22 -11.45 10.89
CA ALA A 122 2.41 -12.47 10.24
C ALA A 122 2.93 -12.83 8.84
N HIS A 123 3.29 -11.84 8.02
CA HIS A 123 3.85 -12.10 6.68
C HIS A 123 5.22 -12.76 6.74
N VAL A 124 6.08 -12.34 7.68
CA VAL A 124 7.38 -12.99 7.90
C VAL A 124 7.20 -14.43 8.37
N ALA A 125 6.27 -14.69 9.29
CA ALA A 125 5.95 -16.05 9.73
C ALA A 125 5.45 -16.92 8.58
N ALA A 126 4.54 -16.42 7.74
CA ALA A 126 4.05 -17.12 6.56
C ALA A 126 5.18 -17.43 5.56
N MET A 127 6.08 -16.46 5.29
CA MET A 127 7.24 -16.70 4.42
C MET A 127 8.17 -17.77 4.98
N ILE A 128 8.44 -17.76 6.30
CA ILE A 128 9.26 -18.78 6.96
C ILE A 128 8.57 -20.14 6.86
N GLU A 129 7.27 -20.23 7.10
CA GLU A 129 6.50 -21.46 6.95
C GLU A 129 6.59 -22.02 5.53
N ILE A 130 6.40 -21.17 4.50
CA ILE A 130 6.52 -21.58 3.09
C ILE A 130 7.92 -22.10 2.79
N ILE A 131 8.98 -21.42 3.26
CA ILE A 131 10.37 -21.86 3.06
C ILE A 131 10.61 -23.22 3.73
N VAL A 132 10.24 -23.34 5.00
CA VAL A 132 10.49 -24.57 5.77
C VAL A 132 9.71 -25.75 5.19
N THR A 133 8.43 -25.56 4.87
CA THR A 133 7.59 -26.63 4.30
C THR A 133 8.05 -27.03 2.90
N SER A 134 8.44 -26.07 2.06
CA SER A 134 8.90 -26.34 0.69
C SER A 134 10.25 -27.05 0.64
N LEU A 135 11.15 -26.79 1.60
CA LEU A 135 12.49 -27.37 1.62
C LEU A 135 12.58 -28.68 2.41
N TYR A 136 11.90 -28.76 3.56
CA TYR A 136 12.07 -29.87 4.51
C TYR A 136 10.86 -30.80 4.60
N PHE A 137 9.65 -30.34 4.23
CA PHE A 137 8.43 -31.13 4.36
C PHE A 137 7.57 -31.18 3.07
N PRO A 138 8.15 -31.47 1.89
CA PRO A 138 7.42 -31.41 0.61
C PRO A 138 6.26 -32.40 0.55
N GLY A 139 6.36 -33.57 1.20
CA GLY A 139 5.27 -34.56 1.24
C GLY A 139 4.04 -34.09 2.03
N LEU A 140 4.23 -33.27 3.06
CA LEU A 140 3.12 -32.64 3.79
C LEU A 140 2.42 -31.62 2.89
N GLN A 141 3.21 -30.87 2.16
CA GLN A 141 2.76 -29.83 1.26
C GLN A 141 1.95 -30.41 0.09
N ASP A 142 2.41 -31.52 -0.51
CA ASP A 142 1.71 -32.22 -1.60
C ASP A 142 0.36 -32.82 -1.15
N ARG A 143 0.20 -33.17 0.14
CA ARG A 143 -1.06 -33.69 0.68
C ARG A 143 -2.17 -32.63 0.76
N TYR A 144 -1.83 -31.41 1.17
CA TYR A 144 -2.82 -30.34 1.36
C TYR A 144 -2.94 -29.40 0.16
N SER A 145 -1.94 -29.38 -0.72
CA SER A 145 -1.87 -28.44 -1.83
C SER A 145 -1.95 -29.15 -3.18
N ASN A 146 -3.13 -29.68 -3.47
CA ASN A 146 -3.46 -30.18 -4.78
C ASN A 146 -3.99 -29.04 -5.69
N THR A 147 -4.21 -29.34 -6.97
CA THR A 147 -4.69 -28.36 -7.95
C THR A 147 -6.00 -27.70 -7.53
N TYR A 148 -6.90 -28.41 -6.86
CA TYR A 148 -8.18 -27.86 -6.41
C TYR A 148 -8.02 -26.89 -5.24
N THR A 149 -7.15 -27.20 -4.27
CA THR A 149 -6.92 -26.31 -3.12
C THR A 149 -6.17 -25.06 -3.55
N ILE A 150 -5.22 -25.16 -4.49
CA ILE A 150 -4.56 -24.00 -5.11
C ILE A 150 -5.58 -23.15 -5.89
N ALA A 151 -6.40 -23.77 -6.74
CA ALA A 151 -7.41 -23.03 -7.52
C ALA A 151 -8.43 -22.33 -6.62
N LEU A 152 -8.85 -22.98 -5.53
CA LEU A 152 -9.71 -22.38 -4.53
C LEU A 152 -9.03 -21.19 -3.84
N GLY A 153 -7.78 -21.34 -3.40
CA GLY A 153 -6.99 -20.28 -2.78
C GLY A 153 -6.89 -19.04 -3.67
N LEU A 154 -6.47 -19.23 -4.93
CA LEU A 154 -6.39 -18.15 -5.92
C LEU A 154 -7.75 -17.48 -6.14
N THR A 155 -8.83 -18.26 -6.26
CA THR A 155 -10.17 -17.72 -6.45
C THR A 155 -10.60 -16.86 -5.26
N VAL A 156 -10.36 -17.34 -4.04
CA VAL A 156 -10.72 -16.63 -2.81
C VAL A 156 -9.89 -15.35 -2.65
N VAL A 157 -8.59 -15.39 -2.96
CA VAL A 157 -7.70 -14.22 -2.94
C VAL A 157 -8.18 -13.15 -3.93
N VAL A 158 -8.47 -13.54 -5.18
CA VAL A 158 -8.95 -12.61 -6.22
C VAL A 158 -10.30 -12.02 -5.83
N MET A 159 -11.24 -12.84 -5.36
CA MET A 159 -12.55 -12.39 -4.92
C MET A 159 -12.46 -11.46 -3.69
N GLY A 160 -11.64 -11.82 -2.70
CA GLY A 160 -11.42 -11.00 -1.52
C GLY A 160 -10.84 -9.63 -1.87
N GLN A 161 -9.83 -9.60 -2.74
CA GLN A 161 -9.25 -8.35 -3.24
C GLN A 161 -10.24 -7.52 -4.05
N ALA A 162 -11.04 -8.15 -4.93
CA ALA A 162 -12.06 -7.45 -5.71
C ALA A 162 -13.12 -6.80 -4.81
N ILE A 163 -13.67 -7.56 -3.84
CA ILE A 163 -14.63 -7.04 -2.85
C ILE A 163 -14.03 -5.87 -2.09
N ARG A 164 -12.76 -5.98 -1.67
CA ARG A 164 -12.05 -4.90 -0.97
C ARG A 164 -11.93 -3.64 -1.82
N SER A 165 -11.44 -3.75 -3.05
CA SER A 165 -11.30 -2.60 -3.96
C SER A 165 -12.65 -1.98 -4.32
N ILE A 166 -13.70 -2.77 -4.53
CA ILE A 166 -15.05 -2.27 -4.80
C ILE A 166 -15.60 -1.54 -3.58
N ALA A 167 -15.43 -2.09 -2.37
CA ALA A 167 -15.83 -1.43 -1.13
C ALA A 167 -15.14 -0.08 -0.94
N MET A 168 -13.82 -0.03 -1.19
CA MET A 168 -13.06 1.23 -1.16
C MET A 168 -13.57 2.24 -2.18
N ALA A 169 -13.88 1.79 -3.40
CA ALA A 169 -14.44 2.64 -4.44
C ALA A 169 -15.83 3.18 -4.08
N GLN A 170 -16.70 2.34 -3.51
CA GLN A 170 -18.05 2.72 -3.08
C GLN A 170 -18.01 3.67 -1.87
N ALA A 171 -17.11 3.45 -0.91
CA ALA A 171 -16.94 4.33 0.23
C ALA A 171 -16.26 5.66 -0.11
N GLY A 172 -15.37 5.67 -1.11
CA GLY A 172 -14.69 6.86 -1.61
C GLY A 172 -14.06 7.70 -0.50
N VAL A 173 -14.43 8.97 -0.42
CA VAL A 173 -13.95 9.93 0.60
C VAL A 173 -14.31 9.53 2.04
N SER A 174 -15.34 8.71 2.23
CA SER A 174 -15.75 8.20 3.55
C SER A 174 -14.91 7.01 4.00
N PHE A 175 -14.07 6.45 3.13
CA PHE A 175 -13.15 5.37 3.47
C PHE A 175 -11.91 5.91 4.20
N ASN A 176 -11.58 5.29 5.34
CA ASN A 176 -10.31 5.51 6.03
C ASN A 176 -9.69 4.17 6.41
N HIS A 177 -8.38 4.03 6.20
CA HIS A 177 -7.64 2.84 6.65
C HIS A 177 -7.60 2.72 8.19
N ILE A 178 -7.63 3.85 8.90
CA ILE A 178 -7.74 3.92 10.36
C ILE A 178 -9.17 4.37 10.68
N PRO A 179 -9.93 3.64 11.53
CA PRO A 179 -11.26 4.06 11.94
C PRO A 179 -11.25 5.49 12.48
N ALA A 180 -12.02 6.37 11.87
CA ALA A 180 -12.11 7.76 12.29
C ALA A 180 -12.76 7.81 13.68
N LYS A 181 -12.04 8.38 14.66
CA LYS A 181 -12.55 8.55 16.03
C LYS A 181 -13.52 9.74 16.17
N SER A 182 -13.61 10.62 15.17
CA SER A 182 -14.61 11.69 15.12
C SER A 182 -15.24 11.81 13.73
N LYS A 183 -16.53 12.20 13.71
CA LYS A 183 -17.31 12.42 12.50
C LYS A 183 -16.80 13.70 11.82
N LYS A 184 -16.18 13.58 10.64
CA LYS A 184 -15.91 14.74 9.77
C LYS A 184 -17.17 15.11 8.99
N ASN A 185 -17.33 16.38 8.62
CA ASN A 185 -18.49 16.87 7.87
C ASN A 185 -18.65 16.19 6.49
N ASP A 186 -17.55 15.70 5.92
CA ASP A 186 -17.53 15.02 4.61
C ASP A 186 -17.82 13.50 4.69
N HIS A 187 -18.07 12.95 5.89
CA HIS A 187 -18.44 11.54 6.05
C HIS A 187 -19.93 11.35 5.80
N VAL A 188 -20.26 10.73 4.67
CA VAL A 188 -21.63 10.32 4.33
C VAL A 188 -21.75 8.82 4.54
N LEU A 189 -22.90 8.38 5.07
CA LEU A 189 -23.18 6.95 5.22
C LEU A 189 -23.41 6.34 3.83
N VAL A 190 -22.55 5.41 3.43
CA VAL A 190 -22.73 4.64 2.18
C VAL A 190 -23.54 3.39 2.50
N THR A 191 -24.69 3.23 1.83
CA THR A 191 -25.61 2.08 2.03
C THR A 191 -25.91 1.33 0.73
N GLU A 192 -25.32 1.75 -0.38
CA GLU A 192 -25.54 1.17 -1.70
C GLU A 192 -24.45 0.15 -2.06
N GLY A 193 -24.74 -0.72 -3.04
CA GLY A 193 -23.78 -1.70 -3.53
C GLY A 193 -23.45 -2.78 -2.49
N LEU A 194 -22.17 -3.01 -2.19
CA LEU A 194 -21.77 -4.02 -1.19
C LEU A 194 -22.19 -3.62 0.23
N TYR A 195 -22.34 -2.32 0.48
CA TYR A 195 -22.71 -1.79 1.80
C TYR A 195 -24.19 -2.05 2.16
N SER A 196 -25.03 -2.49 1.21
CA SER A 196 -26.40 -2.94 1.51
C SER A 196 -26.44 -4.35 2.09
N TYR A 197 -25.44 -5.19 1.76
CA TYR A 197 -25.33 -6.57 2.24
C TYR A 197 -24.43 -6.69 3.47
N PHE A 198 -23.33 -5.92 3.51
CA PHE A 198 -22.33 -5.99 4.58
C PHE A 198 -22.09 -4.61 5.20
N ARG A 199 -21.98 -4.56 6.53
CA ARG A 199 -21.61 -3.31 7.24
C ARG A 199 -20.14 -2.92 7.00
N HIS A 200 -19.27 -3.89 6.73
CA HIS A 200 -17.84 -3.67 6.49
C HIS A 200 -17.27 -4.55 5.37
N PRO A 201 -17.68 -4.33 4.10
CA PRO A 201 -17.26 -5.18 2.99
C PRO A 201 -15.74 -5.15 2.74
N SER A 202 -15.05 -4.04 3.03
CA SER A 202 -13.58 -3.98 2.90
C SER A 202 -12.83 -4.88 3.89
N TYR A 203 -13.34 -5.03 5.12
CA TYR A 203 -12.76 -5.95 6.11
C TYR A 203 -13.06 -7.39 5.75
N PHE A 204 -14.27 -7.66 5.24
CA PHE A 204 -14.64 -8.96 4.70
C PHE A 204 -13.67 -9.38 3.59
N GLY A 205 -13.47 -8.52 2.57
CA GLY A 205 -12.55 -8.83 1.47
C GLY A 205 -11.12 -9.06 1.94
N TYR A 206 -10.62 -8.21 2.84
CA TYR A 206 -9.28 -8.35 3.42
C TYR A 206 -9.10 -9.64 4.23
N PHE A 207 -10.12 -10.07 4.98
CA PHE A 207 -10.08 -11.31 5.75
C PHE A 207 -9.86 -12.53 4.84
N PHE A 208 -10.65 -12.66 3.78
CA PHE A 208 -10.52 -13.77 2.85
C PHE A 208 -9.22 -13.72 2.06
N PHE A 209 -8.76 -12.52 1.69
CA PHE A 209 -7.44 -12.33 1.11
C PHE A 209 -6.31 -12.82 2.03
N ALA A 210 -6.37 -12.50 3.33
CA ALA A 210 -5.29 -12.81 4.28
C ALA A 210 -5.25 -14.26 4.77
N VAL A 211 -6.37 -14.98 4.76
CA VAL A 211 -6.47 -16.36 5.30
C VAL A 211 -6.11 -17.43 4.28
N PHE A 212 -6.21 -17.13 2.98
CA PHE A 212 -6.01 -18.11 1.90
C PHE A 212 -4.77 -17.90 1.01
N PRO A 213 -3.60 -17.44 1.52
CA PRO A 213 -2.41 -17.46 0.69
C PRO A 213 -2.04 -18.91 0.33
N THR A 214 -1.76 -19.10 -0.96
CA THR A 214 -1.65 -20.37 -1.70
C THR A 214 -0.46 -21.26 -1.37
#